data_AF-A0A7C4IFS1-F1
#
_entry.id   AF-A0A7C4IFS1-F1
#
_cell.length_a   1.000
_cell.length_b   1.000
_cell.length_c   1.000
_cell.angle_alpha   90.00
_cell.angle_beta   90.00
_cell.angle_gamma   90.00
#
_symmetry.space_group_name_H-M   'P 1'
#
loop_
_entity.id
_entity.type
_entity.pdbx_description
1 polymer ?
#
loop_
_entity_poly.entity_id
_entity_poly.type
_entity_poly.pdbx_seq_one_letter_code
_entity_poly.pdbx_strand_id
1 'polypeptide(L)'
;MKKYLFILLALLLFIFSAELFSADYFWVGGSGNWSDTLHWATASGGSTFHSVPPSFSDNVFFNGSSFSNPDTVTIDIMAECNNMDWTGAAHSPLITGMWGLRISGNLKFISAMSYSSISGINFDSDGIHTIDFGGMVLSDGGIIFNGMTGEGVWTLLSDLTLTGAFSSIMMNNGTLITNGHTINLPGNINVMGGAMKSGLYLGNSTVNCSGLNIMAPMNFTFDAGTSTINILNGSNSFSGNN
;
A
#
# COMPACT_ATOMS: atom_id res chain seq x y z
N MET A 1 -28.92 -31.40 -36.78
CA MET A 1 -27.79 -31.83 -35.92
C MET A 1 -26.53 -30.94 -36.09
N LYS A 2 -25.98 -30.73 -37.30
CA LYS A 2 -24.76 -29.91 -37.49
C LYS A 2 -24.84 -28.43 -37.03
N LYS A 3 -26.00 -27.76 -37.16
CA LYS A 3 -26.20 -26.38 -36.66
C LYS A 3 -26.16 -26.25 -35.14
N TYR A 4 -26.68 -27.24 -34.42
CA TYR A 4 -26.65 -27.25 -32.94
C TYR A 4 -25.26 -27.60 -32.40
N LEU A 5 -24.50 -28.44 -33.12
CA LEU A 5 -23.11 -28.75 -32.77
C LEU A 5 -22.20 -27.51 -32.87
N PHE A 6 -22.42 -26.65 -33.86
CA PHE A 6 -21.66 -25.40 -34.02
C PHE A 6 -22.00 -24.36 -32.95
N ILE A 7 -23.27 -24.27 -32.54
CA ILE A 7 -23.71 -23.40 -31.44
C ILE A 7 -23.17 -23.91 -30.10
N LEU A 8 -23.15 -25.22 -29.87
CA LEU A 8 -22.56 -25.82 -28.67
C LEU A 8 -21.05 -25.55 -28.58
N LEU A 9 -20.33 -25.62 -29.71
CA LEU A 9 -18.88 -25.36 -29.77
C LEU A 9 -18.55 -23.87 -29.54
N ALA A 10 -19.39 -22.96 -30.04
CA ALA A 10 -19.26 -21.52 -29.80
C ALA A 10 -19.60 -21.11 -28.35
N LEU A 11 -20.53 -21.81 -27.70
CA LEU A 11 -20.84 -21.64 -26.27
C LEU A 11 -19.74 -22.21 -25.36
N LEU A 12 -19.06 -23.29 -25.76
CA LEU A 12 -17.92 -23.84 -25.01
C LEU A 12 -16.66 -22.94 -25.06
N LEU A 13 -16.47 -22.17 -26.14
CA LEU A 13 -15.37 -21.20 -26.27
C LEU A 13 -15.59 -19.92 -25.44
N PHE A 14 -16.82 -19.67 -24.95
CA PHE A 14 -17.14 -18.50 -24.12
C PHE A 14 -17.04 -18.75 -22.60
N ILE A 15 -16.73 -19.99 -22.18
CA ILE A 15 -16.69 -20.38 -20.75
C ILE A 15 -15.24 -20.43 -20.21
N PHE A 16 -14.22 -20.27 -21.05
CA PHE A 16 -12.87 -20.02 -20.58
C PHE A 16 -12.67 -18.53 -20.28
N SER A 17 -13.30 -18.04 -19.21
CA SER A 17 -12.72 -16.90 -18.51
C SER A 17 -11.39 -17.39 -17.93
N ALA A 18 -10.28 -16.89 -18.44
CA ALA A 18 -9.01 -17.05 -17.75
C ALA A 18 -9.17 -16.37 -16.39
N GLU A 19 -9.33 -17.16 -15.33
CA GLU A 19 -9.15 -16.64 -13.99
C GLU A 19 -7.70 -16.17 -13.91
N LEU A 20 -7.51 -14.85 -13.89
CA LEU A 20 -6.22 -14.26 -13.54
C LEU A 20 -6.02 -14.57 -12.06
N PHE A 21 -5.43 -15.73 -11.79
CA PHE A 21 -4.99 -16.05 -10.45
C PHE A 21 -3.83 -15.12 -10.11
N SER A 22 -3.96 -14.46 -8.97
CA SER A 22 -2.84 -13.79 -8.32
C SER A 22 -1.71 -14.80 -8.15
N ALA A 23 -0.54 -14.52 -8.71
CA ALA A 23 0.64 -15.37 -8.51
C ALA A 23 1.39 -14.90 -7.26
N ASP A 24 2.04 -15.84 -6.59
CA ASP A 24 2.87 -15.58 -5.43
C ASP A 24 4.34 -15.47 -5.84
N TYR A 25 4.97 -14.36 -5.45
CA TYR A 25 6.35 -13.99 -5.75
C TYR A 25 7.15 -13.95 -4.45
N PHE A 26 8.19 -14.76 -4.36
CA PHE A 26 9.03 -14.86 -3.16
C PHE A 26 10.40 -14.26 -3.44
N TRP A 27 10.77 -13.23 -2.67
CA TRP A 27 12.11 -12.67 -2.77
C TRP A 27 13.15 -13.69 -2.30
N VAL A 28 14.22 -13.89 -3.06
CA VAL A 28 15.36 -14.78 -2.73
C VAL A 28 16.68 -14.16 -3.20
N GLY A 29 17.82 -14.72 -2.78
CA GLY A 29 19.14 -14.33 -3.29
C GLY A 29 19.78 -13.11 -2.64
N GLY A 30 19.18 -12.55 -1.57
CA GLY A 30 19.75 -11.43 -0.83
C GLY A 30 19.53 -10.09 -1.53
N SER A 31 20.56 -9.24 -1.54
CA SER A 31 20.47 -7.89 -2.13
C SER A 31 20.23 -7.92 -3.64
N GLY A 32 19.36 -7.04 -4.15
CA GLY A 32 19.00 -7.03 -5.57
C GLY A 32 18.04 -5.92 -5.97
N ASN A 33 17.78 -5.85 -7.28
CA ASN A 33 16.84 -4.91 -7.88
C ASN A 33 15.45 -5.53 -8.01
N TRP A 34 14.39 -4.75 -7.75
CA TRP A 34 13.01 -5.19 -7.91
C TRP A 34 12.72 -5.69 -9.33
N SER A 35 13.34 -5.08 -10.34
CA SER A 35 13.20 -5.50 -11.74
C SER A 35 13.89 -6.81 -12.11
N ASP A 36 14.80 -7.32 -11.27
CA ASP A 36 15.53 -8.54 -11.55
C ASP A 36 14.69 -9.77 -11.19
N THR A 37 14.24 -10.46 -12.24
CA THR A 37 13.36 -11.61 -12.11
C THR A 37 14.03 -12.81 -11.44
N LEU A 38 15.36 -12.86 -11.40
CA LEU A 38 16.11 -13.89 -10.67
C LEU A 38 16.03 -13.75 -9.14
N HIS A 39 15.48 -12.65 -8.64
CA HIS A 39 15.14 -12.50 -7.22
C HIS A 39 13.70 -12.93 -6.90
N TRP A 40 12.86 -13.21 -7.91
CA TRP A 40 11.45 -13.54 -7.74
C TRP A 40 11.17 -15.02 -7.99
N ALA A 41 11.26 -15.83 -6.94
CA ALA A 41 10.97 -17.25 -6.98
C ALA A 41 9.45 -17.53 -6.94
N THR A 42 9.05 -18.69 -7.49
CA THR A 42 7.65 -19.18 -7.46
C THR A 42 7.29 -19.87 -6.13
N ALA A 43 8.27 -20.06 -5.24
CA ALA A 43 8.10 -20.62 -3.90
C ALA A 43 9.18 -20.08 -2.95
N SER A 44 8.90 -20.03 -1.64
CA SER A 44 9.85 -19.59 -0.62
C SER A 44 11.15 -20.40 -0.67
N GLY A 45 12.29 -19.72 -0.79
CA GLY A 45 13.62 -20.35 -0.90
C GLY A 45 13.83 -21.16 -2.18
N GLY A 46 12.92 -21.06 -3.15
CA GLY A 46 12.97 -21.79 -4.40
C GLY A 46 13.99 -21.24 -5.39
N SER A 47 14.31 -22.05 -6.39
CA SER A 47 15.23 -21.72 -7.50
C SER A 47 14.55 -21.67 -8.86
N THR A 48 13.21 -21.69 -8.88
CA THR A 48 12.40 -21.48 -10.09
C THR A 48 11.86 -20.06 -10.03
N PHE A 49 12.13 -19.30 -11.08
CA PHE A 49 11.89 -17.86 -11.09
C PHE A 49 10.77 -17.49 -12.06
N HIS A 50 10.09 -16.40 -11.74
CA HIS A 50 9.17 -15.74 -12.67
C HIS A 50 9.96 -15.12 -13.84
N SER A 51 9.29 -14.87 -14.96
CA SER A 51 9.91 -14.26 -16.16
C SER A 51 9.71 -12.76 -16.27
N VAL A 52 8.89 -12.19 -15.38
CA VAL A 52 8.58 -10.76 -15.27
C VAL A 52 8.55 -10.36 -13.79
N PRO A 53 8.77 -9.09 -13.44
CA PRO A 53 8.54 -8.61 -12.07
C PRO A 53 7.06 -8.71 -11.67
N PRO A 54 6.76 -8.71 -10.35
CA PRO A 54 5.39 -8.68 -9.86
C PRO A 54 4.61 -7.47 -10.41
N SER A 55 3.31 -7.68 -10.63
CA SER A 55 2.35 -6.66 -11.03
C SER A 55 1.32 -6.39 -9.92
N PHE A 56 0.44 -5.41 -10.13
CA PHE A 56 -0.64 -5.06 -9.17
C PHE A 56 -1.60 -6.21 -8.83
N SER A 57 -1.61 -7.32 -9.58
CA SER A 57 -2.40 -8.51 -9.28
C SER A 57 -1.66 -9.59 -8.50
N ASP A 58 -0.36 -9.45 -8.26
CA ASP A 58 0.49 -10.51 -7.70
C ASP A 58 0.85 -10.26 -6.22
N ASN A 59 0.96 -11.30 -5.42
CA ASN A 59 1.35 -11.18 -4.02
C ASN A 59 2.88 -11.32 -3.89
N VAL A 60 3.50 -10.48 -3.08
CA VAL A 60 4.94 -10.53 -2.83
C VAL A 60 5.24 -10.88 -1.38
N PHE A 61 6.22 -11.74 -1.18
CA PHE A 61 6.60 -12.28 0.11
C PHE A 61 8.09 -12.13 0.36
N PHE A 62 8.41 -11.54 1.52
CA PHE A 62 9.75 -11.48 2.08
C PHE A 62 9.73 -12.25 3.39
N ASN A 63 10.42 -13.39 3.47
CA ASN A 63 10.36 -14.29 4.62
C ASN A 63 11.75 -14.79 5.01
N GLY A 64 11.81 -15.79 5.90
CA GLY A 64 13.06 -16.29 6.47
C GLY A 64 14.05 -16.85 5.43
N SER A 65 13.58 -17.13 4.20
CA SER A 65 14.42 -17.61 3.09
C SER A 65 14.91 -16.47 2.19
N SER A 66 14.48 -15.22 2.41
CA SER A 66 14.74 -14.11 1.50
C SER A 66 16.14 -13.50 1.64
N PHE A 67 16.66 -13.47 2.86
CA PHE A 67 17.89 -12.76 3.21
C PHE A 67 18.81 -13.62 4.07
N SER A 68 20.12 -13.38 3.96
CA SER A 68 21.13 -14.00 4.84
C SER A 68 22.04 -12.98 5.51
N ASN A 69 21.95 -11.72 5.09
CA ASN A 69 22.66 -10.57 5.63
C ASN A 69 21.68 -9.38 5.76
N PRO A 70 22.13 -8.22 6.28
CA PRO A 70 21.42 -6.94 6.16
C PRO A 70 21.34 -6.46 4.70
N ASP A 71 20.59 -7.22 3.92
CA ASP A 71 20.47 -7.12 2.47
C ASP A 71 19.50 -6.00 2.07
N THR A 72 19.65 -5.51 0.84
CA THR A 72 18.87 -4.39 0.32
C THR A 72 18.05 -4.78 -0.91
N VAL A 73 16.75 -4.53 -0.86
CA VAL A 73 15.82 -4.58 -1.99
C VAL A 73 15.75 -3.19 -2.60
N THR A 74 16.19 -3.03 -3.85
CA THR A 74 16.21 -1.74 -4.55
C THR A 74 15.04 -1.62 -5.51
N ILE A 75 14.13 -0.68 -5.26
CA ILE A 75 13.03 -0.30 -6.15
C ILE A 75 13.61 0.57 -7.29
N ASP A 76 14.10 -0.10 -8.33
CA ASP A 76 14.77 0.48 -9.51
C ASP A 76 13.81 0.78 -10.68
N ILE A 77 12.58 0.30 -10.58
CA ILE A 77 11.41 0.60 -11.43
C ILE A 77 10.20 0.86 -10.52
N MET A 78 9.06 1.30 -11.08
CA MET A 78 7.81 1.33 -10.31
C MET A 78 7.48 -0.09 -9.80
N ALA A 79 7.57 -0.29 -8.49
CA ALA A 79 7.22 -1.57 -7.87
C ALA A 79 5.71 -1.66 -7.71
N GLU A 80 5.11 -2.77 -8.14
CA GLU A 80 3.68 -3.01 -8.04
C GLU A 80 3.42 -4.37 -7.42
N CYS A 81 2.44 -4.47 -6.53
CA CYS A 81 1.94 -5.73 -6.00
C CYS A 81 0.48 -5.61 -5.57
N ASN A 82 -0.21 -6.73 -5.46
CA ASN A 82 -1.47 -6.85 -4.75
C ASN A 82 -1.21 -6.80 -3.24
N ASN A 83 -0.81 -7.92 -2.62
CA ASN A 83 -0.43 -7.96 -1.21
C ASN A 83 1.10 -7.95 -1.05
N MET A 84 1.60 -7.31 0.01
CA MET A 84 3.00 -7.37 0.41
C MET A 84 3.11 -7.85 1.85
N ASP A 85 3.80 -8.97 2.08
CA ASP A 85 3.98 -9.57 3.40
C ASP A 85 5.46 -9.82 3.71
N TRP A 86 5.93 -9.24 4.82
CA TRP A 86 7.29 -9.39 5.34
C TRP A 86 7.36 -10.35 6.53
N THR A 87 6.31 -11.11 6.80
CA THR A 87 6.25 -12.03 7.94
C THR A 87 7.40 -13.03 7.89
N GLY A 88 8.20 -13.02 8.96
CA GLY A 88 9.33 -13.93 9.12
C GLY A 88 10.60 -13.51 8.39
N ALA A 89 10.63 -12.37 7.69
CA ALA A 89 11.87 -11.79 7.20
C ALA A 89 12.85 -11.56 8.37
N ALA A 90 14.11 -11.90 8.14
CA ALA A 90 15.17 -11.83 9.14
C ALA A 90 16.33 -10.96 8.64
N HIS A 91 17.31 -10.72 9.51
CA HIS A 91 18.57 -10.03 9.21
C HIS A 91 18.49 -8.53 8.92
N SER A 92 17.40 -7.86 9.32
CA SER A 92 17.28 -6.40 9.17
C SER A 92 17.41 -5.88 7.75
N PRO A 93 16.59 -6.38 6.81
CA PRO A 93 16.66 -5.96 5.43
C PRO A 93 16.21 -4.51 5.27
N LEU A 94 16.74 -3.86 4.24
CA LEU A 94 16.35 -2.53 3.80
C LEU A 94 15.57 -2.64 2.48
N ILE A 95 14.42 -1.99 2.38
CA ILE A 95 13.82 -1.66 1.09
C ILE A 95 14.01 -0.18 0.81
N THR A 96 14.54 0.14 -0.36
CA THR A 96 14.88 1.51 -0.75
C THR A 96 14.70 1.73 -2.25
N GLY A 97 14.71 2.97 -2.71
CA GLY A 97 14.69 3.27 -4.14
C GLY A 97 14.31 4.72 -4.46
N MET A 98 14.37 5.02 -5.75
CA MET A 98 13.98 6.33 -6.31
C MET A 98 12.60 6.29 -6.99
N TRP A 99 12.01 5.11 -7.13
CA TRP A 99 10.67 4.91 -7.69
C TRP A 99 9.67 4.54 -6.58
N GLY A 100 8.39 4.72 -6.90
CA GLY A 100 7.28 4.45 -5.98
C GLY A 100 6.99 2.96 -5.81
N LEU A 101 6.32 2.65 -4.69
CA LEU A 101 5.71 1.36 -4.43
C LEU A 101 4.19 1.50 -4.50
N ARG A 102 3.53 0.72 -5.37
CA ARG A 102 2.08 0.70 -5.55
C ARG A 102 1.52 -0.63 -5.04
N ILE A 103 0.55 -0.57 -4.14
CA ILE A 103 -0.04 -1.72 -3.47
C ILE A 103 -1.55 -1.70 -3.70
N SER A 104 -2.09 -2.75 -4.32
CA SER A 104 -3.55 -2.86 -4.56
C SER A 104 -4.32 -3.63 -3.50
N GLY A 105 -3.60 -4.22 -2.53
CA GLY A 105 -4.12 -5.06 -1.46
C GLY A 105 -3.59 -4.67 -0.07
N ASN A 106 -3.34 -5.69 0.75
CA ASN A 106 -2.85 -5.53 2.12
C ASN A 106 -1.35 -5.29 2.17
N LEU A 107 -0.92 -4.54 3.19
CA LEU A 107 0.48 -4.39 3.54
C LEU A 107 0.73 -4.95 4.94
N LYS A 108 1.76 -5.77 5.07
CA LYS A 108 2.27 -6.23 6.36
C LYS A 108 3.79 -6.14 6.41
N PHE A 109 4.27 -5.05 6.96
CA PHE A 109 5.66 -4.91 7.37
C PHE A 109 5.91 -5.53 8.75
N ILE A 110 7.19 -5.59 9.12
CA ILE A 110 7.65 -6.02 10.44
C ILE A 110 8.54 -4.94 11.06
N SER A 111 8.64 -4.89 12.39
CA SER A 111 9.53 -3.93 13.07
C SER A 111 11.02 -4.20 12.81
N ALA A 112 11.36 -5.40 12.34
CA ALA A 112 12.74 -5.83 12.11
C ALA A 112 13.27 -5.50 10.71
N MET A 113 12.59 -4.68 9.90
CA MET A 113 13.07 -4.20 8.60
C MET A 113 13.16 -2.66 8.58
N SER A 114 13.81 -2.10 7.57
CA SER A 114 13.86 -0.66 7.32
C SER A 114 13.26 -0.30 5.96
N TYR A 115 12.62 0.87 5.87
CA TYR A 115 12.10 1.43 4.62
C TYR A 115 12.66 2.85 4.43
N SER A 116 13.25 3.09 3.25
CA SER A 116 13.78 4.40 2.88
C SER A 116 13.59 4.66 1.39
N SER A 117 12.46 5.24 0.99
CA SER A 117 12.21 5.64 -0.41
C SER A 117 11.64 7.05 -0.48
N ILE A 118 12.19 7.87 -1.38
CA ILE A 118 11.75 9.26 -1.57
C ILE A 118 10.37 9.37 -2.23
N SER A 119 9.93 8.34 -2.94
CA SER A 119 8.66 8.36 -3.69
C SER A 119 7.47 7.91 -2.86
N GLY A 120 7.69 7.29 -1.69
CA GLY A 120 6.63 6.84 -0.80
C GLY A 120 5.86 5.63 -1.30
N ILE A 121 4.67 5.44 -0.72
CA ILE A 121 3.80 4.28 -0.95
C ILE A 121 2.43 4.75 -1.41
N ASN A 122 1.95 4.17 -2.52
CA ASN A 122 0.62 4.37 -3.04
C ASN A 122 -0.22 3.13 -2.79
N PHE A 123 -1.39 3.32 -2.21
CA PHE A 123 -2.41 2.29 -2.09
C PHE A 123 -3.50 2.54 -3.14
N ASP A 124 -3.53 1.68 -4.16
CA ASP A 124 -4.38 1.85 -5.35
C ASP A 124 -5.43 0.73 -5.40
N SER A 125 -6.61 0.98 -4.82
CA SER A 125 -7.63 -0.05 -4.71
C SER A 125 -9.02 0.49 -4.41
N ASP A 126 -10.04 -0.28 -4.81
CA ASP A 126 -11.42 -0.11 -4.35
C ASP A 126 -11.88 -1.24 -3.41
N GLY A 127 -10.96 -2.09 -2.97
CA GLY A 127 -11.22 -3.15 -2.00
C GLY A 127 -11.12 -2.69 -0.54
N ILE A 128 -11.38 -3.62 0.37
CA ILE A 128 -11.22 -3.42 1.82
C ILE A 128 -9.91 -4.08 2.26
N HIS A 129 -8.97 -3.28 2.76
CA HIS A 129 -7.60 -3.70 3.04
C HIS A 129 -7.13 -3.26 4.42
N THR A 130 -6.12 -3.97 4.88
CA THR A 130 -5.40 -3.71 6.12
C THR A 130 -3.96 -3.32 5.85
N ILE A 131 -3.44 -2.40 6.67
CA ILE A 131 -2.09 -1.87 6.54
C ILE A 131 -1.42 -1.92 7.90
N ASP A 132 -0.41 -2.78 8.00
CA ASP A 132 0.47 -2.89 9.15
C ASP A 132 1.86 -2.41 8.73
N PHE A 133 2.28 -1.25 9.24
CA PHE A 133 3.63 -0.71 9.04
C PHE A 133 4.65 -1.32 10.02
N GLY A 134 4.25 -2.29 10.84
CA GLY A 134 5.13 -2.92 11.83
C GLY A 134 5.61 -1.96 12.92
N GLY A 135 4.92 -0.81 13.09
CA GLY A 135 5.32 0.26 14.01
C GLY A 135 6.64 0.94 13.65
N MET A 136 7.11 0.80 12.39
CA MET A 136 8.38 1.38 11.96
C MET A 136 8.27 2.89 11.68
N VAL A 137 9.43 3.53 11.60
CA VAL A 137 9.57 4.90 11.09
C VAL A 137 9.90 4.85 9.60
N LEU A 138 9.09 5.49 8.76
CA LEU A 138 9.36 5.65 7.34
C LEU A 138 10.12 6.96 7.13
N SER A 139 11.37 6.86 6.67
CA SER A 139 12.29 7.99 6.67
C SER A 139 11.91 9.08 5.66
N ASP A 140 11.38 8.66 4.51
CA ASP A 140 11.16 9.48 3.33
C ASP A 140 9.85 9.09 2.61
N GLY A 141 9.39 9.98 1.73
CA GLY A 141 8.18 9.77 0.94
C GLY A 141 6.88 10.05 1.71
N GLY A 142 5.78 10.16 0.96
CA GLY A 142 4.42 10.28 1.50
C GLY A 142 3.65 8.96 1.39
N ILE A 143 2.42 8.97 1.90
CA ILE A 143 1.45 7.89 1.68
C ILE A 143 0.30 8.45 0.85
N ILE A 144 -0.06 7.75 -0.22
CA ILE A 144 -1.19 8.14 -1.08
C ILE A 144 -2.24 7.03 -1.05
N PHE A 145 -3.49 7.40 -0.83
CA PHE A 145 -4.65 6.52 -0.91
C PHE A 145 -5.50 6.90 -2.13
N ASN A 146 -5.67 5.95 -3.05
CA ASN A 146 -6.31 6.14 -4.36
C ASN A 146 -7.43 5.12 -4.58
N GLY A 147 -8.66 5.47 -4.19
CA GLY A 147 -9.86 4.75 -4.64
C GLY A 147 -10.23 5.20 -6.05
N MET A 148 -10.40 4.28 -7.00
CA MET A 148 -10.80 4.66 -8.37
C MET A 148 -12.28 5.04 -8.42
N THR A 149 -13.11 4.31 -7.68
CA THR A 149 -14.55 4.54 -7.54
C THR A 149 -14.93 5.14 -6.19
N GLY A 150 -13.98 5.21 -5.25
CA GLY A 150 -14.18 5.73 -3.90
C GLY A 150 -14.65 4.68 -2.89
N GLU A 151 -14.70 3.41 -3.29
CA GLU A 151 -15.07 2.30 -2.41
C GLU A 151 -13.87 1.71 -1.65
N GLY A 152 -12.64 2.10 -2.00
CA GLY A 152 -11.43 1.68 -1.29
C GLY A 152 -11.51 1.99 0.20
N VAL A 153 -11.17 1.01 1.03
CA VAL A 153 -11.08 1.16 2.49
C VAL A 153 -9.74 0.65 2.96
N TRP A 154 -9.01 1.48 3.70
CA TRP A 154 -7.72 1.12 4.30
C TRP A 154 -7.80 1.26 5.81
N THR A 155 -7.61 0.16 6.51
CA THR A 155 -7.61 0.12 7.98
C THR A 155 -6.19 -0.07 8.49
N LEU A 156 -5.70 0.87 9.30
CA LEU A 156 -4.40 0.73 9.95
C LEU A 156 -4.45 -0.35 11.04
N LEU A 157 -3.39 -1.14 11.14
CA LEU A 157 -3.18 -2.16 12.18
C LEU A 157 -1.94 -1.85 13.05
N SER A 158 -1.25 -0.76 12.75
CA SER A 158 -0.12 -0.27 13.54
C SER A 158 -0.06 1.25 13.52
N ASP A 159 0.75 1.80 14.41
CA ASP A 159 1.17 3.19 14.34
C ASP A 159 1.92 3.48 13.04
N LEU A 160 1.82 4.73 12.57
CA LEU A 160 2.50 5.24 11.39
C LEU A 160 3.32 6.48 11.80
N THR A 161 4.63 6.44 11.54
CA THR A 161 5.50 7.60 11.72
C THR A 161 6.26 7.88 10.44
N LEU A 162 6.05 9.07 9.86
CA LEU A 162 6.82 9.62 8.75
C LEU A 162 7.78 10.67 9.30
N THR A 163 9.03 10.71 8.80
CA THR A 163 10.01 11.73 9.22
C THR A 163 10.50 12.64 8.10
N GLY A 164 10.20 12.33 6.84
CA GLY A 164 10.67 13.11 5.70
C GLY A 164 10.06 14.51 5.74
N ALA A 165 10.87 15.57 5.57
CA ALA A 165 10.42 16.96 5.75
C ALA A 165 9.20 17.37 4.90
N PHE A 166 9.02 16.71 3.74
CA PHE A 166 7.90 16.92 2.83
C PHE A 166 6.91 15.74 2.79
N SER A 167 7.03 14.79 3.72
CA SER A 167 6.13 13.64 3.82
C SER A 167 4.71 14.11 4.16
N SER A 168 3.73 13.55 3.47
CA SER A 168 2.32 13.85 3.68
C SER A 168 1.50 12.59 3.53
N ILE A 169 0.28 12.62 4.06
CA ILE A 169 -0.75 11.66 3.70
C ILE A 169 -1.67 12.36 2.70
N MET A 170 -1.89 11.76 1.55
CA MET A 170 -2.79 12.25 0.52
C MET A 170 -3.91 11.24 0.31
N MET A 171 -5.15 11.67 0.43
CA MET A 171 -6.33 10.88 0.15
C MET A 171 -7.00 11.46 -1.08
N ASN A 172 -6.88 10.77 -2.22
CA ASN A 172 -7.50 11.19 -3.46
C ASN A 172 -8.98 10.79 -3.48
N ASN A 173 -9.28 9.52 -3.24
CA ASN A 173 -10.63 9.05 -2.93
C ASN A 173 -10.56 7.81 -2.01
N GLY A 174 -11.70 7.41 -1.44
CA GLY A 174 -11.80 6.25 -0.55
C GLY A 174 -11.66 6.60 0.93
N THR A 175 -11.64 5.56 1.76
CA THR A 175 -11.79 5.67 3.21
C THR A 175 -10.54 5.23 3.95
N LEU A 176 -9.97 6.12 4.76
CA LEU A 176 -8.92 5.78 5.72
C LEU A 176 -9.53 5.62 7.11
N ILE A 177 -9.29 4.46 7.73
CA ILE A 177 -9.66 4.14 9.11
C ILE A 177 -8.37 3.96 9.90
N THR A 178 -8.11 4.88 10.81
CA THR A 178 -6.86 4.87 11.62
C THR A 178 -6.90 3.86 12.77
N ASN A 179 -8.10 3.37 13.12
CA ASN A 179 -8.31 2.25 14.05
C ASN A 179 -7.63 2.41 15.42
N GLY A 180 -7.53 3.65 15.92
CA GLY A 180 -6.92 3.93 17.22
C GLY A 180 -5.40 4.04 17.23
N HIS A 181 -4.75 3.91 16.08
CA HIS A 181 -3.30 4.00 15.96
C HIS A 181 -2.79 5.43 15.87
N THR A 182 -1.59 5.65 16.41
CA THR A 182 -0.93 6.95 16.36
C THR A 182 -0.42 7.23 14.96
N ILE A 183 -0.68 8.45 14.47
CA ILE A 183 -0.14 8.96 13.21
C ILE A 183 0.76 10.15 13.52
N ASN A 184 2.03 10.05 13.16
CA ASN A 184 3.01 11.14 13.27
C ASN A 184 3.55 11.48 11.88
N LEU A 185 3.46 12.74 11.49
CA LEU A 185 4.10 13.23 10.28
C LEU A 185 4.49 14.71 10.40
N PRO A 186 5.63 15.14 9.83
CA PRO A 186 6.00 16.54 9.78
C PRO A 186 5.15 17.35 8.79
N GLY A 187 4.50 16.73 7.81
CA GLY A 187 3.66 17.42 6.83
C GLY A 187 2.16 17.34 7.12
N ASN A 188 1.36 17.48 6.07
CA ASN A 188 -0.10 17.57 6.17
C ASN A 188 -0.78 16.23 5.88
N ILE A 189 -1.99 16.06 6.40
CA ILE A 189 -2.99 15.15 5.86
C ILE A 189 -3.85 15.95 4.89
N ASN A 190 -3.89 15.55 3.62
CA ASN A 190 -4.66 16.21 2.57
C ASN A 190 -5.76 15.27 2.09
N VAL A 191 -7.01 15.69 2.26
CA VAL A 191 -8.17 15.05 1.62
C VAL A 191 -8.51 15.87 0.39
N MET A 192 -8.30 15.30 -0.79
CA MET A 192 -8.51 15.98 -2.07
C MET A 192 -10.00 16.09 -2.38
N GLY A 193 -10.37 17.20 -3.02
CA GLY A 193 -11.75 17.43 -3.48
C GLY A 193 -12.08 16.57 -4.68
N GLY A 194 -13.29 16.03 -4.72
CA GLY A 194 -13.75 15.16 -5.80
C GLY A 194 -15.21 14.77 -5.67
N ALA A 195 -15.72 14.10 -6.70
CA ALA A 195 -17.10 13.59 -6.73
C ALA A 195 -17.24 12.22 -6.05
N MET A 196 -16.14 11.47 -5.91
CA MET A 196 -16.18 10.12 -5.36
C MET A 196 -16.31 10.13 -3.84
N LYS A 197 -16.80 9.01 -3.32
CA LYS A 197 -16.88 8.75 -1.88
C LYS A 197 -15.48 8.81 -1.26
N SER A 198 -15.39 9.50 -0.14
CA SER A 198 -14.17 9.56 0.68
C SER A 198 -14.53 9.58 2.16
N GLY A 199 -13.65 9.08 3.01
CA GLY A 199 -13.90 9.08 4.45
C GLY A 199 -12.62 9.06 5.28
N LEU A 200 -12.59 9.80 6.39
CA LEU A 200 -11.49 9.76 7.35
C LEU A 200 -12.06 9.51 8.74
N TYR A 201 -11.75 8.33 9.29
CA TYR A 201 -12.24 7.85 10.58
C TYR A 201 -11.07 7.72 11.56
N LEU A 202 -11.08 8.57 12.59
CA LEU A 202 -9.97 8.69 13.53
C LEU A 202 -10.14 7.85 14.81
N GLY A 203 -11.35 7.38 15.14
CA GLY A 203 -11.55 6.54 16.33
C GLY A 203 -11.02 7.22 17.61
N ASN A 204 -10.14 6.56 18.35
CA ASN A 204 -9.44 7.11 19.52
C ASN A 204 -7.94 7.41 19.24
N SER A 205 -7.56 7.59 17.97
CA SER A 205 -6.18 7.82 17.55
C SER A 205 -5.59 9.14 18.06
N THR A 206 -4.26 9.21 18.11
CA THR A 206 -3.54 10.49 18.23
C THR A 206 -2.93 10.84 16.87
N VAL A 207 -3.26 12.01 16.33
CA VAL A 207 -2.77 12.50 15.04
C VAL A 207 -1.90 13.74 15.26
N ASN A 208 -0.62 13.64 14.97
CA ASN A 208 0.36 14.72 15.03
C ASN A 208 0.78 15.08 13.61
N CYS A 209 0.34 16.24 13.11
CA CYS A 209 0.63 16.70 11.76
C CYS A 209 0.83 18.22 11.70
N SER A 210 1.30 18.74 10.58
CA SER A 210 1.37 20.19 10.34
C SER A 210 0.03 20.79 9.89
N GLY A 211 -0.91 19.98 9.41
CA GLY A 211 -2.19 20.45 8.94
C GLY A 211 -3.12 19.30 8.54
N LEU A 212 -4.42 19.54 8.68
CA LEU A 212 -5.49 18.68 8.18
C LEU A 212 -6.28 19.47 7.13
N ASN A 213 -5.92 19.29 5.87
CA ASN A 213 -6.46 20.04 4.74
C ASN A 213 -7.58 19.22 4.09
N ILE A 214 -8.83 19.64 4.29
CA ILE A 214 -9.99 18.98 3.69
C ILE A 214 -10.50 19.87 2.55
N MET A 215 -10.28 19.45 1.30
CA MET A 215 -10.68 20.21 0.11
C MET A 215 -12.13 19.89 -0.31
N ALA A 216 -13.06 19.95 0.65
CA ALA A 216 -14.51 19.81 0.46
C ALA A 216 -14.97 18.80 -0.63
N PRO A 217 -14.69 17.49 -0.49
CA PRO A 217 -15.19 16.48 -1.44
C PRO A 217 -16.72 16.37 -1.32
N MET A 218 -17.43 16.16 -2.44
CA MET A 218 -18.90 16.17 -2.45
C MET A 218 -19.52 15.04 -1.59
N ASN A 219 -18.80 13.93 -1.44
CA ASN A 219 -19.23 12.74 -0.71
C ASN A 219 -18.22 12.36 0.37
N PHE A 220 -17.84 13.34 1.21
CA PHE A 220 -16.88 13.14 2.29
C PHE A 220 -17.53 12.95 3.65
N THR A 221 -17.03 12.00 4.42
CA THR A 221 -17.34 11.86 5.85
C THR A 221 -16.07 12.00 6.68
N PHE A 222 -16.07 12.95 7.61
CA PHE A 222 -15.04 13.05 8.65
C PHE A 222 -15.62 12.65 9.99
N ASP A 223 -15.05 11.62 10.62
CA ASP A 223 -15.41 11.18 11.96
C ASP A 223 -14.17 11.17 12.85
N ALA A 224 -14.09 12.17 13.73
CA ALA A 224 -12.98 12.29 14.67
C ALA A 224 -13.10 11.31 15.87
N GLY A 225 -14.25 10.69 16.11
CA GLY A 225 -14.48 9.88 17.31
C GLY A 225 -14.09 10.57 18.62
N THR A 226 -13.14 9.98 19.33
CA THR A 226 -12.51 10.51 20.57
C THR A 226 -11.02 10.84 20.35
N SER A 227 -10.60 10.98 19.10
CA SER A 227 -9.21 11.24 18.74
C SER A 227 -8.68 12.57 19.28
N THR A 228 -7.36 12.67 19.36
CA THR A 228 -6.63 13.92 19.61
C THR A 228 -5.88 14.31 18.35
N ILE A 229 -6.11 15.51 17.83
CA ILE A 229 -5.43 16.05 16.64
C ILE A 229 -4.57 17.24 17.07
N ASN A 230 -3.25 17.08 16.97
CA ASN A 230 -2.27 18.11 17.30
C ASN A 230 -1.68 18.69 16.01
N ILE A 231 -1.93 19.98 15.79
CA ILE A 231 -1.38 20.73 14.65
C ILE A 231 -0.08 21.42 15.10
N LEU A 232 1.07 20.91 14.65
CA LEU A 232 2.37 21.25 15.24
C LEU A 232 3.06 22.45 14.59
N ASN A 233 2.89 22.69 13.27
CA ASN A 233 3.66 23.73 12.55
C ASN A 233 2.89 24.49 11.44
N GLY A 234 1.57 24.33 11.29
CA GLY A 234 0.79 25.00 10.24
C GLY A 234 0.11 26.29 10.69
N SER A 235 -0.05 27.24 9.77
CA SER A 235 -1.05 28.32 9.87
C SER A 235 -2.42 27.67 10.00
N ASN A 236 -2.96 27.59 11.22
CA ASN A 236 -4.24 26.95 11.58
C ASN A 236 -5.28 26.99 10.44
N SER A 237 -5.40 25.91 9.69
CA SER A 237 -6.44 25.74 8.68
C SER A 237 -7.01 24.33 8.86
N PHE A 238 -7.98 24.22 9.77
CA PHE A 238 -9.04 23.24 9.63
C PHE A 238 -10.07 23.86 8.68
N SER A 239 -10.03 23.48 7.40
CA SER A 239 -11.02 23.89 6.41
C SER A 239 -12.07 22.78 6.25
N GLY A 240 -12.75 22.42 7.35
CA GLY A 240 -13.91 21.54 7.27
C GLY A 240 -15.16 22.35 6.95
N ASN A 241 -15.90 21.97 5.91
CA ASN A 241 -17.29 22.40 5.78
C ASN A 241 -18.11 21.59 6.81
N ASN A 242 -18.81 22.29 7.71
CA ASN A 242 -19.92 21.71 8.46
C ASN A 242 -21.07 21.36 7.51
#